data_AF-A0A8T3M4X7-F1
#
_entry.id   AF-A0A8T3M4X7-F1
#
_cell.length_a   1.000
_cell.length_b   1.000
_cell.length_c   1.000
_cell.angle_alpha   90.00
_cell.angle_beta   90.00
_cell.angle_gamma   90.00
#
_symmetry.space_group_name_H-M   'P 1'
#
loop_
_entity.id
_entity.type
_entity.pdbx_description
1 polymer ?
#
loop_
_entity_poly.entity_id
_entity_poly.type
_entity_poly.pdbx_seq_one_letter_code
_entity_poly.pdbx_strand_id
1 'polypeptide(L)'
;MTMVDHRQPWALILGASSGFGEATALALAANGYDIAGVHLDRKAGQVRVDELKRKIEAHGQRALFFNGNAADDEQRASVVAQLGEEFAGRRAAEGSPYVRVMMHSLAFGTLKPFLSLDPGAAINRKNMDMTLDVMAHSLVYWA
;
A
#
# COMPACT_ATOMS: atom_id res chain seq x y z
N MET A 1 -28.90 -3.86 18.35
CA MET A 1 -27.75 -4.57 18.92
C MET A 1 -26.79 -4.83 17.77
N THR A 2 -25.76 -4.00 17.60
CA THR A 2 -24.75 -4.20 16.54
C THR A 2 -23.93 -5.44 16.90
N MET A 3 -23.87 -6.41 16.00
CA MET A 3 -22.98 -7.57 16.12
C MET A 3 -21.54 -7.07 16.25
N VAL A 4 -20.84 -7.47 17.31
CA VAL A 4 -19.42 -7.20 17.46
C VAL A 4 -18.68 -8.07 16.44
N ASP A 5 -17.94 -7.45 15.53
CA ASP A 5 -17.10 -8.17 14.57
C ASP A 5 -15.83 -8.65 15.26
N HIS A 6 -15.73 -9.95 15.52
CA HIS A 6 -14.60 -10.58 16.20
C HIS A 6 -13.42 -10.93 15.28
N ARG A 7 -13.48 -10.51 14.01
CA ARG A 7 -12.39 -10.70 13.04
C ARG A 7 -11.31 -9.65 13.23
N GLN A 8 -10.06 -10.01 12.97
CA GLN A 8 -8.93 -9.07 13.04
C GLN A 8 -8.91 -8.19 11.78
N PRO A 9 -9.11 -6.87 11.90
CA PRO A 9 -9.15 -6.00 10.72
C PRO A 9 -7.73 -5.70 10.23
N TRP A 10 -7.55 -5.80 8.92
CA TRP A 10 -6.31 -5.41 8.24
C TRP A 10 -6.52 -4.18 7.37
N ALA A 11 -5.46 -3.38 7.25
CA ALA A 11 -5.36 -2.28 6.31
C ALA A 11 -4.31 -2.59 5.23
N LEU A 12 -4.72 -2.65 3.97
CA LEU A 12 -3.83 -2.72 2.82
C LEU A 12 -3.55 -1.31 2.29
N ILE A 13 -2.31 -0.85 2.39
CA ILE A 13 -1.92 0.53 2.05
C ILE A 13 -0.90 0.50 0.91
N LEU A 14 -1.29 1.04 -0.24
CA LEU A 14 -0.41 1.24 -1.39
C LEU A 14 0.31 2.58 -1.25
N GLY A 15 1.63 2.57 -1.16
CA GLY A 15 2.42 3.77 -0.85
C GLY A 15 2.59 4.02 0.66
N ALA A 16 2.83 2.95 1.44
CA ALA A 16 2.78 2.99 2.90
C ALA A 16 4.00 3.61 3.60
N SER A 17 5.13 3.79 2.91
CA SER A 17 6.42 4.11 3.57
C SER A 17 6.64 5.59 3.91
N SER A 18 5.76 6.49 3.46
CA SER A 18 5.88 7.92 3.73
C SER A 18 4.54 8.66 3.59
N GLY A 19 4.54 9.96 3.91
CA GLY A 19 3.41 10.86 3.67
C GLY A 19 2.10 10.35 4.29
N PHE A 20 1.03 10.36 3.50
CA PHE A 20 -0.29 9.91 3.96
C PHE A 20 -0.34 8.40 4.24
N GLY A 21 0.38 7.57 3.48
CA GLY A 21 0.41 6.13 3.70
C GLY A 21 1.00 5.77 5.07
N GLU A 22 2.12 6.39 5.45
CA GLU A 22 2.72 6.18 6.78
C GLU A 22 1.82 6.68 7.90
N ALA A 23 1.28 7.89 7.76
CA ALA A 23 0.40 8.49 8.76
C ALA A 23 -0.85 7.61 9.00
N THR A 24 -1.46 7.11 7.92
CA THR A 24 -2.60 6.21 8.00
C THR A 24 -2.22 4.85 8.60
N ALA A 25 -1.07 4.28 8.25
CA ALA A 25 -0.61 3.01 8.82
C ALA A 25 -0.48 3.10 10.34
N LEU A 26 0.13 4.17 10.86
CA LEU A 26 0.27 4.41 12.29
C LEU A 26 -1.09 4.67 12.97
N ALA A 27 -1.95 5.48 12.35
CA ALA A 27 -3.27 5.77 12.90
C ALA A 27 -4.14 4.50 13.00
N LEU A 28 -4.13 3.66 11.97
CA LEU A 28 -4.89 2.41 11.96
C LEU A 28 -4.29 1.38 12.94
N ALA A 29 -2.97 1.28 13.03
CA ALA A 29 -2.32 0.42 14.02
C ALA A 29 -2.71 0.79 15.46
N ALA A 30 -2.73 2.09 15.78
CA ALA A 30 -3.20 2.58 17.08
C ALA A 30 -4.69 2.26 17.36
N ASN A 31 -5.47 1.97 16.32
CA ASN A 31 -6.88 1.57 16.39
C ASN A 31 -7.10 0.05 16.22
N GLY A 32 -6.04 -0.76 16.38
CA GLY A 32 -6.15 -2.23 16.41
C GLY A 32 -6.16 -2.90 15.04
N TYR A 33 -5.67 -2.22 13.99
CA TYR A 33 -5.53 -2.81 12.67
C TYR A 33 -4.12 -3.37 12.48
N ASP A 34 -4.04 -4.59 11.95
CA ASP A 34 -2.82 -5.07 11.33
C ASP A 34 -2.59 -4.37 9.99
N ILE A 35 -1.33 -4.16 9.61
CA ILE A 35 -0.96 -3.37 8.43
C ILE A 35 -0.27 -4.25 7.39
N ALA A 36 -0.80 -4.23 6.17
CA ALA A 36 -0.12 -4.68 4.96
C ALA A 36 0.29 -3.45 4.13
N GLY A 37 1.57 -3.15 4.04
CA GLY A 37 2.09 -1.98 3.32
C GLY A 37 2.82 -2.36 2.03
N VAL A 38 2.45 -1.77 0.90
CA VAL A 38 3.26 -1.85 -0.33
C VAL A 38 3.98 -0.52 -0.50
N HIS A 39 5.27 -0.59 -0.78
CA HIS A 39 6.10 0.59 -0.97
C HIS A 39 7.16 0.33 -2.04
N LEU A 40 7.72 1.40 -2.61
CA LEU A 40 8.79 1.30 -3.58
C LEU A 40 9.93 2.22 -3.16
N ASP A 41 10.80 1.71 -2.29
CA ASP A 41 11.94 2.45 -1.77
C ASP A 41 13.25 1.83 -2.24
N ARG A 42 14.21 2.69 -2.58
CA ARG A 42 15.60 2.28 -2.74
C ARG A 42 16.20 1.92 -1.38
N LYS A 43 17.37 1.27 -1.37
CA LYS A 43 18.06 0.84 -0.13
C LYS A 43 18.11 1.90 0.99
N ALA A 44 18.25 3.18 0.65
CA ALA A 44 18.27 4.27 1.63
C ALA A 44 16.94 4.46 2.39
N GLY A 45 15.80 4.11 1.78
CA GLY A 45 14.48 4.19 2.43
C GLY A 45 14.17 3.01 3.35
N GLN A 46 14.99 1.95 3.36
CA GLN A 46 14.75 0.75 4.17
C GLN A 46 14.73 1.06 5.67
N VAL A 47 15.62 1.95 6.14
CA VAL A 47 15.67 2.36 7.55
C VAL A 47 14.34 2.95 8.01
N ARG A 48 13.72 3.79 7.17
CA ARG A 48 12.42 4.41 7.47
C ARG A 48 11.31 3.36 7.56
N VAL A 49 11.31 2.39 6.64
CA VAL A 49 10.34 1.29 6.64
C VAL A 49 10.50 0.41 7.89
N ASP A 50 11.73 0.12 8.29
CA ASP A 50 12.00 -0.66 9.50
C ASP A 50 11.58 0.10 10.77
N GLU A 51 11.81 1.40 10.84
CA GLU A 51 11.29 2.26 11.91
C GLU A 51 9.76 2.29 11.94
N LEU A 52 9.11 2.38 10.78
CA LEU A 52 7.65 2.33 10.67
C LEU A 52 7.10 0.99 11.17
N LYS A 53 7.69 -0.14 10.76
CA LYS A 53 7.32 -1.47 11.27
C LYS A 53 7.40 -1.53 12.78
N ARG A 54 8.51 -1.07 13.38
CA ARG A 54 8.69 -1.03 14.84
C ARG A 54 7.62 -0.18 15.54
N LYS A 55 7.23 0.96 14.96
CA LYS A 55 6.15 1.80 15.51
C LYS A 55 4.79 1.11 15.45
N ILE A 56 4.48 0.40 14.36
CA ILE A 56 3.25 -0.40 14.23
C ILE A 56 3.24 -1.54 15.26
N GLU A 57 4.35 -2.26 15.39
CA GLU A 57 4.53 -3.36 16.35
C GLU A 57 4.46 -2.89 17.81
N ALA A 58 4.87 -1.65 18.10
CA ALA A 58 4.72 -1.05 19.41
C ALA A 58 3.26 -0.83 19.83
N HIS A 59 2.31 -0.81 18.87
CA HIS A 59 0.86 -0.84 19.14
C HIS A 59 0.32 -2.28 19.29
N GLY A 60 1.19 -3.29 19.31
CA GLY A 60 0.80 -4.70 19.36
C GLY A 60 0.22 -5.25 18.06
N GLN A 61 0.32 -4.48 16.96
CA GLN A 61 -0.20 -4.86 15.65
C GLN A 61 0.90 -5.42 14.74
N ARG A 62 0.48 -6.14 13.70
CA ARG A 62 1.40 -6.72 12.71
C ARG A 62 1.76 -5.70 11.63
N ALA A 63 2.98 -5.80 11.14
CA ALA A 63 3.50 -4.98 10.05
C ALA A 63 4.08 -5.87 8.94
N LEU A 64 3.27 -6.19 7.93
CA LEU A 64 3.69 -6.93 6.74
C LEU A 64 3.95 -5.95 5.59
N PHE A 65 5.20 -5.79 5.16
CA PHE A 65 5.54 -4.83 4.10
C PHE A 65 6.25 -5.48 2.92
N PHE A 66 5.89 -5.01 1.72
CA PHE A 66 6.39 -5.48 0.44
C PHE A 66 7.06 -4.33 -0.30
N ASN A 67 8.32 -4.53 -0.70
CA ASN A 67 9.04 -3.56 -1.53
C ASN A 67 8.87 -3.94 -3.01
N GLY A 68 8.07 -3.18 -3.74
CA GLY A 68 7.73 -3.45 -5.13
C GLY A 68 6.82 -2.38 -5.73
N ASN A 69 6.73 -2.34 -7.06
CA ASN A 69 5.82 -1.43 -7.74
C ASN A 69 4.38 -1.94 -7.59
N ALA A 70 3.54 -1.25 -6.83
CA ALA A 70 2.15 -1.62 -6.61
C ALA A 70 1.26 -1.53 -7.87
N ALA A 71 1.71 -0.82 -8.92
CA ALA A 71 1.03 -0.77 -10.21
C ALA A 71 1.45 -1.92 -11.15
N ASP A 72 2.48 -2.69 -10.82
CA ASP A 72 2.92 -3.83 -11.61
C ASP A 72 2.05 -5.07 -11.31
N ASP A 73 1.61 -5.77 -12.36
CA ASP A 73 0.69 -6.89 -12.26
C ASP A 73 1.28 -8.10 -11.55
N GLU A 74 2.55 -8.42 -11.81
CA GLU A 74 3.23 -9.57 -11.19
C GLU A 74 3.51 -9.28 -9.71
N GLN A 75 3.96 -8.07 -9.39
CA GLN A 75 4.17 -7.63 -8.00
C GLN A 75 2.85 -7.63 -7.23
N ARG A 76 1.77 -7.10 -7.81
CA ARG A 76 0.44 -7.12 -7.20
C ARG A 76 -0.04 -8.54 -6.91
N ALA A 77 0.06 -9.43 -7.89
CA ALA A 77 -0.30 -10.85 -7.71
C ALA A 77 0.53 -11.51 -6.59
N SER A 78 1.83 -11.23 -6.54
CA SER A 78 2.72 -11.74 -5.49
C SER A 78 2.33 -11.24 -4.09
N VAL A 79 1.99 -9.95 -3.95
CA VAL A 79 1.53 -9.38 -2.67
C VAL A 79 0.22 -10.01 -2.22
N VAL A 80 -0.75 -10.14 -3.14
CA VAL A 80 -2.05 -10.76 -2.83
C VAL A 80 -1.87 -12.23 -2.40
N ALA A 81 -1.00 -12.98 -3.06
CA ALA A 81 -0.69 -14.36 -2.69
C ALA A 81 -0.10 -14.45 -1.27
N GLN A 82 0.94 -13.65 -0.98
CA GLN A 82 1.60 -13.65 0.33
C GLN A 82 0.66 -13.18 1.46
N LEU A 83 -0.19 -12.19 1.21
CA LEU A 83 -1.22 -11.77 2.17
C LEU A 83 -2.27 -12.88 2.38
N GLY A 84 -2.62 -13.60 1.31
CA GLY A 84 -3.51 -14.76 1.35
C GLY A 84 -2.94 -15.90 2.21
N GLU A 85 -1.65 -16.19 2.09
CA GLU A 85 -0.92 -17.17 2.91
C GLU A 85 -0.91 -16.77 4.39
N GLU A 86 -0.59 -15.50 4.69
CA GLU A 86 -0.63 -14.94 6.04
C GLU A 86 -2.03 -15.10 6.65
N PHE A 87 -3.08 -14.91 5.85
CA PHE A 87 -4.47 -15.05 6.32
C PHE A 87 -4.89 -16.52 6.48
N ALA A 88 -4.46 -17.40 5.57
CA ALA A 88 -4.75 -18.83 5.64
C ALA A 88 -4.19 -19.46 6.92
N GLY A 89 -2.98 -19.07 7.33
CA GLY A 89 -2.36 -19.52 8.58
C GLY A 89 -3.14 -19.14 9.85
N ARG A 90 -4.10 -18.20 9.76
CA ARG A 90 -4.83 -17.64 10.91
C ARG A 90 -6.33 -17.88 10.89
N ARG A 91 -6.88 -18.33 9.76
CA ARG A 91 -8.34 -18.51 9.58
C ARG A 91 -8.97 -19.51 10.54
N ALA A 92 -8.19 -20.40 11.15
CA ALA A 92 -8.65 -21.41 12.09
C ALA A 92 -8.76 -20.92 13.56
N ALA A 93 -8.37 -19.68 13.87
CA ALA A 93 -8.41 -19.12 15.21
C ALA A 93 -9.50 -18.03 15.39
N GLU A 94 -9.85 -17.71 16.64
CA GLU A 94 -10.54 -16.45 16.95
C GLU A 94 -9.69 -15.28 16.45
N GLY A 95 -10.31 -14.24 15.88
CA GLY A 95 -9.58 -13.14 15.23
C GLY A 95 -9.18 -13.43 13.78
N SER A 96 -10.00 -14.16 13.01
CA SER A 96 -9.70 -14.42 11.60
C SER A 96 -9.47 -13.12 10.82
N PRO A 97 -8.38 -13.02 10.03
CA PRO A 97 -8.02 -11.75 9.40
C PRO A 97 -8.85 -11.49 8.16
N TYR A 98 -9.11 -10.21 7.90
CA TYR A 98 -9.68 -9.75 6.64
C TYR A 98 -9.27 -8.30 6.35
N VAL A 99 -9.20 -7.94 5.07
CA VAL A 99 -8.95 -6.55 4.68
C VAL A 99 -10.24 -5.75 4.91
N ARG A 100 -10.23 -4.84 5.88
CA ARG A 100 -11.32 -3.89 6.14
C ARG A 100 -11.10 -2.57 5.42
N VAL A 101 -9.84 -2.14 5.32
CA VAL A 101 -9.44 -0.88 4.70
C VAL A 101 -8.46 -1.17 3.58
N MET A 102 -8.70 -0.55 2.42
CA MET A 102 -7.71 -0.42 1.38
C MET A 102 -7.47 1.08 1.12
N MET A 103 -6.22 1.51 1.11
CA MET A 103 -5.83 2.90 0.82
C MET A 103 -4.92 2.94 -0.40
N HIS A 104 -5.29 3.77 -1.39
CA HIS A 104 -4.42 4.12 -2.51
C HIS A 104 -3.71 5.44 -2.24
N SER A 105 -2.45 5.39 -1.86
CA SER A 105 -1.61 6.56 -1.60
C SER A 105 -0.43 6.66 -2.59
N LEU A 106 -0.53 6.01 -3.76
CA LEU A 106 0.48 6.13 -4.80
C LEU A 106 0.42 7.52 -5.45
N ALA A 107 1.57 8.18 -5.52
CA ALA A 107 1.73 9.45 -6.21
C ALA A 107 2.98 9.38 -7.08
N PHE A 108 2.79 9.10 -8.37
CA PHE A 108 3.88 9.07 -9.34
C PHE A 108 3.35 9.51 -10.70
N GLY A 109 3.52 10.81 -10.98
CA GLY A 109 3.08 11.45 -12.21
C GLY A 109 4.23 12.19 -12.89
N THR A 110 4.10 12.35 -14.19
CA THR A 110 5.02 13.18 -14.96
C THR A 110 4.89 14.66 -14.57
N LEU A 111 6.02 15.36 -14.46
CA LEU A 111 6.08 16.82 -14.29
C LEU A 111 6.52 17.55 -15.56
N LYS A 112 6.49 16.85 -16.71
CA LYS A 112 6.81 17.48 -18.00
C LYS A 112 5.79 18.58 -18.33
N PRO A 113 6.23 19.72 -18.89
CA PRO A 113 5.34 20.78 -19.30
C PRO A 113 4.38 20.34 -20.41
N PHE A 114 3.16 20.86 -20.41
CA PHE A 114 2.19 20.65 -21.50
C PHE A 114 2.62 21.33 -22.80
N LEU A 115 3.22 22.51 -22.68
CA LEU A 115 3.72 23.30 -23.79
C LEU A 115 5.22 23.51 -23.61
N SER A 116 6.01 23.20 -24.63
CA SER A 116 7.45 23.38 -24.65
C SER A 116 7.90 23.76 -26.05
N LEU A 117 8.92 24.62 -26.15
CA LEU A 117 9.58 24.92 -27.42
C LEU A 117 10.44 23.76 -27.91
N ASP A 118 10.89 22.89 -27.00
CA ASP A 118 11.51 21.60 -27.32
C ASP A 118 10.44 20.48 -27.25
N PRO A 119 10.07 19.83 -28.38
CA PRO A 119 9.10 18.75 -28.40
C PRO A 119 9.48 17.53 -27.54
N GLY A 120 10.77 17.27 -27.31
CA GLY A 120 11.22 16.15 -26.47
C GLY A 120 10.93 16.37 -24.98
N ALA A 121 10.88 17.63 -24.56
CA ALA A 121 10.59 18.04 -23.19
C ALA A 121 9.09 18.13 -22.89
N ALA A 122 8.21 18.22 -23.89
CA ALA A 122 6.76 18.24 -23.69
C ALA A 122 6.22 16.89 -23.18
N ILE A 123 5.11 16.96 -22.46
CA ILE A 123 4.34 15.77 -22.05
C ILE A 123 3.85 15.01 -23.29
N ASN A 124 3.86 13.69 -23.24
CA ASN A 124 3.32 12.85 -24.30
C ASN A 124 2.31 11.84 -23.73
N ARG A 125 1.62 11.15 -24.64
CA ARG A 125 0.62 10.13 -24.30
C ARG A 125 1.16 9.10 -23.31
N LYS A 126 2.35 8.55 -23.53
CA LYS A 126 2.95 7.55 -22.62
C LYS A 126 3.10 8.10 -21.20
N ASN A 127 3.45 9.37 -21.04
CA ASN A 127 3.55 9.99 -19.72
C ASN A 127 2.19 10.15 -19.03
N MET A 128 1.16 10.52 -19.78
CA MET A 128 -0.21 10.63 -19.29
C MET A 128 -0.77 9.26 -18.89
N ASP A 129 -0.60 8.26 -19.77
CA ASP A 129 -1.07 6.90 -19.56
C ASP A 129 -0.42 6.30 -18.31
N MET A 130 0.91 6.44 -18.14
CA MET A 130 1.60 6.00 -16.92
C MET A 130 1.07 6.69 -15.65
N THR A 131 0.79 8.00 -15.72
CA THR A 131 0.27 8.75 -14.57
C THR A 131 -1.12 8.25 -14.18
N LEU A 132 -2.02 8.06 -15.16
CA LEU A 132 -3.37 7.55 -14.94
C LEU A 132 -3.35 6.09 -14.46
N ASP A 133 -2.48 5.27 -15.05
CA ASP A 133 -2.31 3.88 -14.67
C ASP A 133 -1.93 3.77 -13.18
N VAL A 134 -0.88 4.48 -12.74
CA VAL A 134 -0.42 4.42 -11.35
C VAL A 134 -1.39 5.10 -10.39
N MET A 135 -1.83 6.32 -10.68
CA MET A 135 -2.55 7.16 -9.71
C MET A 135 -4.06 6.98 -9.72
N ALA A 136 -4.65 6.50 -10.82
CA ALA A 136 -6.10 6.35 -10.94
C ALA A 136 -6.53 4.89 -11.10
N HIS A 137 -6.04 4.19 -12.13
CA HIS A 137 -6.55 2.86 -12.47
C HIS A 137 -6.02 1.76 -11.55
N SER A 138 -4.77 1.88 -11.07
CA SER A 138 -4.11 0.86 -10.26
C SER A 138 -4.99 0.37 -9.12
N LEU A 139 -5.68 1.26 -8.39
CA LEU A 139 -6.61 0.90 -7.31
C LEU A 139 -7.66 -0.15 -7.73
N VAL A 140 -8.21 -0.03 -8.94
CA VAL A 140 -9.23 -0.96 -9.46
C VAL A 140 -8.64 -2.34 -9.72
N TYR A 141 -7.36 -2.44 -10.06
CA TYR A 141 -6.70 -3.70 -10.37
C TYR A 141 -6.37 -4.55 -9.13
N TRP A 142 -6.54 -4.00 -7.93
CA TRP A 142 -6.42 -4.70 -6.65
C TRP A 142 -7.76 -5.25 -6.12
N ALA A 143 -8.88 -4.98 -6.80
CA ALA A 143 -10.21 -5.44 -6.41
C ALA A 143 -10.47 -6.92 -6.72
#